data_AF-A0A7J2MR22-F1
#
_entry.id   AF-A0A7J2MR22-F1
#
_cell.length_a   1.000
_cell.length_b   1.000
_cell.length_c   1.000
_cell.angle_alpha   90.00
_cell.angle_beta   90.00
_cell.angle_gamma   90.00
#
_symmetry.space_group_name_H-M   'P 1'
#
loop_
_entity.id
_entity.type
_entity.pdbx_description
1 polymer ?
#
loop_
_entity_poly.entity_id
_entity_poly.type
_entity_poly.pdbx_seq_one_letter_code
_entity_poly.pdbx_strand_id
1 'polypeptide(L)'
;ALAHTGKKELLLTGGIAASPRLREMCEIMCDERGDKFYVPPFDLCRDNGAMIAYHGLIEYKSGKRMKLEDTVVKQKWRTDEVDVTWLS
;
A
#
# COMPACT_ATOMS: atom_id res chain seq x y z
N ALA A 1 6.79 -12.77 -5.25
CA ALA A 1 5.77 -12.33 -4.27
C ALA A 1 4.46 -13.10 -4.45
N LEU A 2 3.68 -12.88 -5.52
CA LEU A 2 2.34 -13.50 -5.71
C LEU A 2 2.31 -15.03 -5.47
N ALA A 3 3.19 -15.78 -6.14
CA ALA A 3 3.25 -17.23 -5.97
C ALA A 3 3.61 -17.67 -4.53
N HIS A 4 4.46 -16.91 -3.85
CA HIS A 4 4.89 -17.22 -2.48
C HIS A 4 3.82 -16.85 -1.44
N THR A 5 3.07 -15.77 -1.67
CA THR A 5 2.02 -15.28 -0.75
C THR A 5 0.64 -15.86 -1.04
N GLY A 6 0.47 -16.59 -2.15
CA GLY A 6 -0.82 -17.12 -2.61
C GLY A 6 -1.84 -16.05 -2.99
N LYS A 7 -1.43 -14.78 -3.12
CA LYS A 7 -2.33 -13.68 -3.51
C LYS A 7 -2.64 -13.72 -5.00
N LYS A 8 -3.81 -13.20 -5.36
CA LYS A 8 -4.38 -13.19 -6.72
C LYS A 8 -4.48 -11.80 -7.35
N GLU A 9 -3.94 -10.80 -6.67
CA GLU A 9 -4.05 -9.40 -7.08
C GLU A 9 -2.70 -8.72 -6.82
N LEU A 10 -2.24 -7.95 -7.81
CA LEU A 10 -1.06 -7.10 -7.74
C LEU A 10 -1.50 -5.63 -7.79
N LEU A 11 -1.10 -4.85 -6.79
CA LEU A 11 -1.25 -3.40 -6.76
C LEU A 11 0.11 -2.74 -6.99
N LEU A 12 0.24 -1.91 -8.03
CA LEU A 12 1.43 -1.09 -8.25
C LEU A 12 1.16 0.35 -7.78
N THR A 13 1.97 0.81 -6.84
CA THR A 13 1.90 2.16 -6.25
C THR A 13 3.29 2.81 -6.19
N GLY A 14 3.36 4.05 -5.70
CA GLY A 14 4.57 4.88 -5.69
C GLY A 14 4.73 5.68 -6.98
N GLY A 15 5.63 6.68 -6.96
CA GLY A 15 5.88 7.54 -8.13
C GLY A 15 6.30 6.77 -9.39
N ILE A 16 6.98 5.62 -9.21
CA ILE A 16 7.40 4.74 -10.32
C ILE A 16 6.23 4.06 -11.02
N ALA A 17 5.05 4.01 -10.37
CA ALA A 17 3.84 3.49 -10.99
C ALA A 17 3.40 4.31 -12.21
N ALA A 18 3.98 5.48 -12.48
CA ALA A 18 3.77 6.21 -13.74
C ALA A 18 4.41 5.55 -14.96
N SER A 19 5.41 4.68 -14.78
CA SER A 19 6.17 4.10 -15.90
C SER A 19 5.27 3.20 -16.75
N PRO A 20 5.04 3.55 -18.04
CA PRO A 20 4.22 2.71 -18.92
C PRO A 20 4.82 1.33 -19.13
N ARG A 21 6.16 1.26 -19.23
CA ARG A 21 6.87 0.00 -19.40
C ARG A 21 6.73 -0.93 -18.19
N LEU A 22 6.79 -0.38 -16.98
CA LEU A 22 6.62 -1.19 -15.78
C LEU A 22 5.18 -1.72 -15.67
N ARG A 23 4.19 -0.89 -15.99
CA ARG A 23 2.78 -1.31 -16.01
C ARG A 23 2.56 -2.47 -16.99
N GLU A 24 3.01 -2.31 -18.22
CA GLU A 24 2.90 -3.34 -19.27
C GLU A 24 3.53 -4.67 -18.80
N MET A 25 4.73 -4.63 -18.23
CA MET A 25 5.41 -5.83 -17.72
C MET A 25 4.63 -6.49 -16.57
N CYS A 26 4.04 -5.71 -15.67
CA CYS A 26 3.22 -6.22 -14.57
C CYS A 26 1.88 -6.80 -15.05
N GLU A 27 1.25 -6.16 -16.03
CA GLU A 27 -0.02 -6.58 -16.64
C GLU A 27 0.14 -7.93 -17.33
N ILE A 28 1.12 -8.07 -18.23
CA ILE A 28 1.44 -9.36 -18.89
C ILE A 28 1.66 -10.47 -17.85
N MET A 29 2.43 -10.19 -16.81
CA MET A 29 2.73 -11.18 -15.75
C MET A 29 1.48 -11.60 -14.97
N CYS A 30 0.52 -10.69 -14.73
CA CYS A 30 -0.73 -11.03 -14.06
C CYS A 30 -1.69 -11.80 -15.00
N ASP A 31 -1.81 -11.37 -16.25
CA ASP A 31 -2.66 -12.00 -17.26
C ASP A 31 -2.27 -13.46 -17.51
N GLU A 32 -0.97 -13.74 -17.66
CA GLU A 32 -0.44 -15.11 -17.83
C GLU A 32 -0.75 -16.03 -16.63
N ARG A 33 -1.01 -15.45 -15.45
CA ARG A 33 -1.33 -16.18 -14.21
C ARG A 33 -2.83 -16.23 -13.90
N GLY A 34 -3.65 -15.50 -14.66
CA GLY A 34 -5.05 -15.26 -14.33
C GLY A 34 -5.25 -14.45 -13.04
N ASP A 35 -4.25 -13.67 -12.64
CA ASP A 35 -4.29 -12.77 -11.49
C ASP A 35 -4.73 -11.36 -11.95
N LYS A 36 -5.20 -10.52 -11.03
CA LYS A 36 -5.63 -9.15 -11.37
C LYS A 36 -4.53 -8.13 -11.15
N PHE A 37 -4.46 -7.13 -12.03
CA PHE A 37 -3.54 -6.00 -11.91
C PHE A 37 -4.29 -4.69 -11.66
N TYR A 38 -3.81 -3.90 -10.69
CA TYR A 38 -4.39 -2.62 -10.30
C TYR A 38 -3.33 -1.53 -10.19
N VAL A 39 -3.70 -0.32 -10.64
CA VAL A 39 -2.94 0.91 -10.44
C VAL A 39 -3.92 2.01 -10.00
N PRO A 40 -3.69 2.69 -8.86
CA PRO A 40 -4.53 3.82 -8.46
C PRO A 40 -4.44 5.00 -9.46
N PRO A 41 -5.37 5.98 -9.39
CA PRO A 41 -5.20 7.27 -10.04
C PRO A 41 -3.82 7.87 -9.70
N PHE A 42 -3.18 8.53 -10.67
CA PHE A 42 -1.78 8.95 -10.53
C PHE A 42 -1.54 9.89 -9.34
N ASP A 43 -2.49 10.76 -9.02
CA ASP A 43 -2.40 11.66 -7.86
C ASP A 43 -2.43 10.91 -6.52
N LEU A 44 -2.93 9.68 -6.50
CA LEU A 44 -2.90 8.79 -5.33
C LEU A 44 -1.68 7.84 -5.33
N CYS A 45 -0.96 7.71 -6.45
CA CYS A 45 0.27 6.90 -6.53
C CYS A 45 1.50 7.62 -5.97
N ARG A 46 1.58 8.94 -6.13
CA ARG A 46 2.68 9.75 -5.58
C ARG A 46 2.46 10.02 -4.09
N ASP A 47 3.52 10.43 -3.39
CA ASP A 47 3.40 10.85 -1.99
C ASP A 47 2.40 11.99 -1.88
N ASN A 48 1.33 11.75 -1.11
CA ASN A 48 0.22 12.69 -0.97
C ASN A 48 -0.35 12.65 0.47
N GLY A 49 -0.99 13.74 0.89
CA GLY A 49 -1.60 13.81 2.22
C GLY A 49 -2.83 12.91 2.38
N ALA A 50 -3.52 12.57 1.28
CA ALA A 50 -4.75 11.79 1.33
C ALA A 50 -4.50 10.34 1.77
N MET A 51 -3.41 9.70 1.35
CA MET A 51 -3.07 8.35 1.81
C MET A 51 -2.76 8.30 3.31
N ILE A 52 -2.11 9.34 3.85
CA ILE A 52 -1.82 9.44 5.29
C ILE A 52 -3.11 9.67 6.08
N ALA A 53 -3.97 10.59 5.61
CA ALA A 53 -5.27 10.86 6.23
C ALA A 53 -6.17 9.61 6.21
N TYR A 54 -6.23 8.90 5.08
CA TYR A 54 -7.03 7.68 4.94
C TYR A 54 -6.53 6.56 5.85
N HIS A 55 -5.21 6.33 5.89
CA HIS A 55 -4.62 5.34 6.79
C HIS A 55 -4.87 5.68 8.26
N GLY A 56 -4.64 6.94 8.66
CA GLY A 56 -4.90 7.40 10.04
C GLY A 56 -6.38 7.26 10.43
N LEU A 57 -7.30 7.54 9.49
CA LEU A 57 -8.74 7.34 9.71
C LEU A 57 -9.09 5.86 9.91
N ILE A 58 -8.50 4.97 9.10
CA ILE A 58 -8.67 3.51 9.25
C ILE A 58 -8.19 3.05 10.61
N GLU A 59 -6.96 3.42 11.00
CA GLU A 59 -6.39 3.06 12.30
C GLU A 59 -7.22 3.60 13.47
N TYR A 60 -7.69 4.84 13.37
CA TYR A 60 -8.54 5.43 14.40
C TYR A 60 -9.87 4.68 14.52
N LYS A 61 -10.48 4.30 13.39
CA LYS A 61 -11.73 3.52 13.35
C LYS A 61 -11.55 2.09 13.89
N SER A 62 -10.38 1.48 13.75
CA SER A 62 -10.06 0.18 14.36
C SER A 62 -9.65 0.28 15.84
N GLY A 63 -9.77 1.47 16.46
CA GLY A 63 -9.57 1.67 17.89
C GLY A 63 -8.17 2.11 18.29
N LYS A 64 -7.23 2.30 17.34
CA LYS A 64 -5.89 2.80 17.65
C LYS A 64 -5.96 4.22 18.22
N ARG A 65 -5.26 4.46 19.32
CA ARG A 65 -5.10 5.77 19.97
C ARG A 65 -3.63 5.95 20.30
N MET A 66 -3.17 7.20 20.28
CA MET A 66 -1.77 7.55 20.56
C MET A 66 -1.74 8.67 21.59
N LYS A 67 -0.81 8.59 22.54
CA LYS A 67 -0.42 9.71 23.39
C LYS A 67 0.61 10.54 22.65
N LEU A 68 0.88 11.75 23.15
CA LEU A 68 1.88 12.64 22.56
C LEU A 68 3.30 12.03 22.57
N GLU A 69 3.64 11.25 23.59
CA GLU A 69 4.91 10.51 23.67
C GLU A 69 5.07 9.46 22.56
N ASP A 70 3.96 8.94 22.02
CA ASP A 70 3.96 7.94 20.95
C ASP A 70 4.16 8.57 19.55
N THR A 71 4.09 9.90 19.42
CA THR A 71 4.14 10.59 18.11
C THR A 71 5.54 11.04 17.71
N VAL A 72 6.58 10.50 18.35
CA VAL A 72 7.97 10.79 18.00
C VAL A 72 8.29 10.23 16.61
N VAL A 73 9.03 10.99 15.81
CA VAL A 73 9.40 10.60 14.44
C VAL A 73 10.27 9.34 14.46
N LYS A 74 9.82 8.32 13.71
CA LYS A 74 10.59 7.11 13.43
C LYS A 74 11.23 7.21 12.04
N GLN A 75 12.48 7.67 11.97
CA GLN A 75 13.19 7.87 10.69
C GLN A 75 13.42 6.58 9.89
N LYS A 76 13.48 5.43 10.58
CA LYS A 76 13.71 4.10 10.00
C LYS A 76 12.54 3.15 10.30
N TRP A 77 11.31 3.67 10.24
CA TRP A 77 10.12 2.90 10.59
C TRP A 77 9.94 1.70 9.65
N ARG A 78 9.94 0.49 10.20
CA ARG A 78 9.76 -0.73 9.42
C ARG A 78 8.28 -1.05 9.20
N THR A 79 7.97 -1.67 8.07
CA THR A 79 6.60 -2.07 7.70
C THR A 79 6.01 -3.11 8.66
N ASP A 80 6.83 -3.95 9.29
CA ASP A 80 6.41 -5.01 10.21
C ASP A 80 6.37 -4.58 11.69
N GLU A 81 6.63 -3.31 11.99
CA GLU A 81 6.45 -2.74 13.34
C GLU A 81 5.03 -2.22 13.59
N VAL A 82 4.12 -2.36 12.61
CA VAL A 82 2.75 -1.83 12.69
C VAL A 82 1.77 -2.98 12.82
N ASP A 83 1.06 -3.02 13.96
CA ASP A 83 -0.05 -3.95 14.15
C ASP A 83 -1.26 -3.52 13.31
N VAL A 84 -1.63 -4.37 12.34
CA VAL A 84 -2.74 -4.13 11.43
C VAL A 84 -4.05 -4.61 12.08
N THR A 85 -4.76 -3.70 12.75
CA THR A 85 -5.99 -4.01 13.50
C THR A 85 -7.28 -3.82 12.71
N TRP A 86 -7.19 -3.37 11.46
CA TRP A 86 -8.35 -3.05 10.59
C TRP A 86 -8.64 -4.11 9.53
N LEU A 87 -7.88 -5.20 9.50
CA LEU A 87 -8.15 -6.38 8.68
C LEU A 87 -8.81 -7.44 9.57
N SER A 88 -10.08 -7.22 9.92
CA SER A 88 -10.91 -8.15 10.70
C SER A 88 -12.20 -8.44 9.97
#